data_AF-A0A9E5I4E2-F1
#
_entry.id   AF-A0A9E5I4E2-F1
#
_cell.length_a   1.000
_cell.length_b   1.000
_cell.length_c   1.000
_cell.angle_alpha   90.00
_cell.angle_beta   90.00
_cell.angle_gamma   90.00
#
_symmetry.space_group_name_H-M   'P 1'
#
loop_
_entity.id
_entity.type
_entity.pdbx_description
1 polymer ?
#
loop_
_entity_poly.entity_id
_entity_poly.type
_entity_poly.pdbx_seq_one_letter_code
_entity_poly.pdbx_strand_id
1 'polypeptide(L)'
;SLENYFAGANTWHGDQGEMRVEQPRVQWEILDAWRKAAQEQGIPAIEEFNRGDNEGCAYFQMTQKKGVRWSMADAYLHPIRHRQNLTILTKAQVLHLNLIPTQPQTQNNPQQQKNAWYSAAWEVSGLDLLHAGSRVTAHAKDQVILSAGSIGSPQLLQVSGIGAHHHLDAIGVKTKVDLSGVGENLQDHLQIRTVYQVENCKTVNTLYKNWFTRIGMGLEYAFKRTGPLTMPPSTLGAFTKSDPSQPTANIEWQRPLA
;
A
#
# COMPACT_ATOMS: atom_id res chain seq x y z
N SER A 1 1.37 5.47 17.65
CA SER A 1 1.81 5.76 16.28
C SER A 1 2.06 4.45 15.55
N LEU A 2 1.71 4.34 14.27
CA LEU A 2 1.98 3.16 13.43
C LEU A 2 3.47 3.03 13.07
N GLU A 3 4.15 4.16 12.96
CA GLU A 3 5.52 4.23 12.46
C GLU A 3 6.58 4.33 13.56
N ASN A 4 7.79 3.95 13.15
CA ASN A 4 9.04 4.02 13.87
C ASN A 4 10.04 4.79 13.03
N TYR A 5 10.00 6.11 13.16
CA TYR A 5 10.80 7.06 12.40
C TYR A 5 12.25 7.09 12.87
N PHE A 6 13.19 7.04 11.92
CA PHE A 6 14.62 6.94 12.22
C PHE A 6 15.18 8.11 13.06
N ALA A 7 14.57 9.30 12.97
CA ALA A 7 15.04 10.51 13.68
C ALA A 7 14.35 10.74 15.04
N GLY A 8 13.51 9.81 15.50
CA GLY A 8 12.73 9.95 16.73
C GLY A 8 11.40 10.68 16.54
N ALA A 9 10.53 10.60 17.56
CA ALA A 9 9.21 11.22 17.50
C ALA A 9 9.28 12.76 17.49
N ASN A 10 8.38 13.38 16.74
CA ASN A 10 8.17 14.82 16.70
C ASN A 10 6.71 15.14 16.39
N THR A 11 6.39 16.39 16.05
CA THR A 11 5.02 16.83 15.73
C THR A 11 4.38 16.05 14.58
N TRP A 12 5.18 15.58 13.61
CA TRP A 12 4.72 14.91 12.40
C TRP A 12 4.91 13.39 12.45
N HIS A 13 5.90 12.93 13.24
CA HIS A 13 6.36 11.55 13.22
C HIS A 13 6.28 10.85 14.57
N GLY A 14 6.00 9.55 14.55
CA GLY A 14 6.15 8.68 15.71
C GLY A 14 7.33 7.72 15.61
N ASP A 15 7.83 7.26 16.76
CA ASP A 15 9.00 6.39 16.84
C ASP A 15 8.76 5.06 17.59
N GLN A 16 7.52 4.81 18.04
CA GLN A 16 7.16 3.64 18.85
C GLN A 16 6.41 2.55 18.07
N GLY A 17 6.06 2.78 16.81
CA GLY A 17 5.35 1.81 15.99
C GLY A 17 6.21 0.66 15.48
N GLU A 18 5.58 -0.24 14.72
CA GLU A 18 6.22 -1.41 14.13
C GLU A 18 6.75 -1.13 12.71
N MET A 19 6.19 -0.12 12.03
CA MET A 19 6.59 0.27 10.68
C MET A 19 7.85 1.11 10.69
N ARG A 20 8.98 0.51 10.32
CA ARG A 20 10.26 1.21 10.21
C ARG A 20 10.29 2.13 8.99
N VAL A 21 10.67 3.38 9.23
CA VAL A 21 10.91 4.39 8.20
C VAL A 21 12.37 4.85 8.31
N GLU A 22 13.16 4.63 7.26
CA GLU A 22 14.59 4.94 7.18
C GLU A 22 14.90 5.92 6.03
N GLN A 23 16.01 6.63 6.14
CA GLN A 23 16.59 7.38 5.01
C GLN A 23 17.06 6.42 3.90
N PRO A 24 17.04 6.87 2.63
CA PRO A 24 17.62 6.10 1.54
C PRO A 24 19.11 5.84 1.80
N ARG A 25 19.54 4.60 1.54
CA ARG A 25 20.93 4.14 1.71
C ARG A 25 21.78 4.28 0.44
N VAL A 26 21.28 5.05 -0.52
CA VAL A 26 21.95 5.35 -1.79
C VAL A 26 21.55 6.75 -2.23
N GLN A 27 22.54 7.51 -2.71
CA GLN A 27 22.37 8.83 -3.30
C GLN A 27 23.10 8.86 -4.64
N TRP A 28 22.62 9.68 -5.56
CA TRP A 28 23.13 9.74 -6.92
C TRP A 28 23.22 11.18 -7.38
N GLU A 29 24.38 11.55 -7.92
CA GLU A 29 24.65 12.92 -8.39
C GLU A 29 23.60 13.43 -9.40
N ILE A 30 23.08 12.54 -10.26
CA ILE A 30 22.05 12.91 -11.24
C ILE A 30 20.72 13.28 -10.58
N LEU A 31 20.39 12.69 -9.42
CA LEU A 31 19.19 13.06 -8.66
C LEU A 31 19.38 14.41 -7.98
N ASP A 32 20.56 14.69 -7.43
CA ASP A 32 20.88 16.00 -6.87
C ASP A 32 20.88 17.09 -7.95
N ALA A 33 21.44 16.80 -9.13
CA ALA A 33 21.38 17.68 -10.29
C ALA A 33 19.93 17.93 -10.74
N TRP A 34 19.09 16.89 -10.74
CA TRP A 34 17.68 17.05 -11.08
C TRP A 34 16.93 17.88 -10.03
N ARG A 35 17.17 17.66 -8.74
CA ARG A 35 16.57 18.46 -7.65
C ARG A 35 16.95 19.93 -7.76
N LYS A 36 18.22 20.22 -8.09
CA LYS A 36 18.67 21.60 -8.35
C LYS A 36 17.96 22.20 -9.56
N ALA A 37 17.85 21.46 -10.66
CA ALA A 37 17.11 21.92 -11.84
C ALA A 37 15.62 22.17 -11.54
N ALA A 38 14.98 21.33 -10.73
CA ALA A 38 13.60 21.53 -10.29
C ALA A 38 13.46 22.84 -9.49
N GLN A 39 14.41 23.13 -8.60
CA GLN A 39 14.47 24.39 -7.86
C GLN A 39 14.65 25.62 -8.76
N GLU A 40 15.51 25.52 -9.77
CA GLU A 40 15.68 26.57 -10.79
C GLU A 40 14.40 26.82 -11.61
N GLN A 41 13.51 25.82 -11.70
CA GLN A 41 12.19 25.91 -12.33
C GLN A 41 11.05 26.24 -11.35
N GLY A 42 11.37 26.64 -10.11
CA GLY A 42 10.39 27.10 -9.13
C GLY A 42 9.78 26.02 -8.24
N ILE A 43 10.22 24.76 -8.33
CA ILE A 43 9.80 23.69 -7.42
C ILE A 43 10.78 23.64 -6.24
N PRO A 44 10.38 24.05 -5.02
CA PRO A 44 11.31 24.24 -3.92
C PRO A 44 11.99 22.93 -3.51
N ALA A 45 13.29 22.97 -3.22
CA ALA A 45 13.98 21.85 -2.60
C ALA A 45 13.61 21.78 -1.12
N ILE A 46 12.85 20.75 -0.72
CA ILE A 46 12.39 20.56 0.67
C ILE A 46 13.14 19.40 1.33
N GLU A 47 13.07 19.30 2.65
CA GLU A 47 13.75 18.24 3.39
C GLU A 47 13.03 16.89 3.24
N GLU A 48 11.70 16.89 3.34
CA GLU A 48 10.84 15.72 3.24
C GLU A 48 9.38 16.12 2.90
N PHE A 49 8.56 15.13 2.50
CA PHE A 49 7.17 15.35 2.08
C PHE A 49 6.13 15.23 3.21
N ASN A 50 6.48 14.59 4.33
CA ASN A 50 5.51 14.08 5.30
C ASN A 50 5.22 15.07 6.45
N ARG A 51 5.14 16.38 6.15
CA ARG A 51 4.95 17.46 7.16
C ARG A 51 3.71 18.34 6.92
N GLY A 52 2.65 17.75 6.35
CA GLY A 52 1.36 18.40 6.12
C GLY A 52 1.21 19.09 4.75
N ASP A 53 2.29 19.62 4.20
CA ASP A 53 2.38 20.06 2.79
C ASP A 53 3.54 19.32 2.11
N ASN A 54 3.26 18.75 0.95
CA ASN A 54 4.22 17.97 0.17
C ASN A 54 4.80 18.75 -1.01
N GLU A 55 4.35 19.99 -1.28
CA GLU A 55 4.86 20.78 -2.41
C GLU A 55 6.37 21.01 -2.31
N GLY A 56 7.10 20.55 -3.34
CA GLY A 56 8.54 20.63 -3.42
C GLY A 56 9.20 19.35 -3.91
N CYS A 57 10.53 19.30 -3.80
CA CYS A 57 11.39 18.21 -4.27
C CYS A 57 12.31 17.70 -3.16
N ALA A 58 12.18 16.42 -2.85
CA ALA A 58 12.92 15.72 -1.81
C ALA A 58 13.15 14.24 -2.16
N TYR A 59 14.09 13.63 -1.43
CA TYR A 59 14.28 12.19 -1.45
C TYR A 59 13.14 11.50 -0.70
N PHE A 60 12.64 10.39 -1.23
CA PHE A 60 11.65 9.59 -0.52
C PHE A 60 12.27 8.90 0.69
N GLN A 61 11.54 8.86 1.79
CA GLN A 61 11.85 7.98 2.93
C GLN A 61 11.35 6.57 2.62
N MET A 62 12.00 5.57 3.21
CA MET A 62 11.82 4.18 2.84
C MET A 62 11.24 3.35 3.99
N THR A 63 10.26 2.50 3.68
CA THR A 63 9.82 1.41 4.56
C THR A 63 10.82 0.25 4.50
N GLN A 64 11.95 0.45 5.17
CA GLN A 64 13.08 -0.47 5.19
C GLN A 64 13.61 -0.66 6.61
N LYS A 65 14.26 -1.80 6.82
CA LYS A 65 15.03 -2.10 8.02
C LYS A 65 16.43 -2.54 7.61
N LYS A 66 17.42 -1.68 7.82
CA LYS A 66 18.82 -1.91 7.42
C LYS A 66 18.96 -2.31 5.94
N GLY A 67 18.32 -1.56 5.03
CA GLY A 67 18.41 -1.80 3.58
C GLY A 67 17.65 -3.01 3.06
N VAL A 68 16.82 -3.65 3.90
CA VAL A 68 15.91 -4.73 3.52
C VAL A 68 14.49 -4.18 3.52
N ARG A 69 13.67 -4.59 2.54
CA ARG A 69 12.23 -4.28 2.51
C ARG A 69 11.59 -4.64 3.85
N TRP A 70 10.83 -3.71 4.42
CA TRP A 70 10.08 -3.93 5.65
C TRP A 70 8.58 -3.86 5.35
N SER A 71 7.96 -5.03 5.19
CA SER A 71 6.54 -5.12 4.83
C SER A 71 5.62 -5.07 6.05
N MET A 72 4.31 -4.84 5.82
CA MET A 72 3.29 -4.95 6.88
C MET A 72 3.28 -6.35 7.52
N ALA A 73 3.54 -7.41 6.74
CA ALA A 73 3.63 -8.76 7.27
C ALA A 73 4.86 -8.92 8.19
N ASP A 74 6.01 -8.37 7.82
CA ASP A 74 7.21 -8.39 8.67
C ASP A 74 7.04 -7.59 9.96
N ALA A 75 6.33 -6.46 9.88
CA ALA A 75 6.07 -5.59 11.01
C ALA A 75 5.04 -6.18 11.99
N TYR A 76 3.90 -6.67 11.47
CA TYR A 76 2.75 -7.02 12.30
C TYR A 76 2.44 -8.50 12.40
N LEU A 77 2.74 -9.30 11.36
CA LEU A 77 2.27 -10.68 11.28
C LEU A 77 3.35 -11.69 11.69
N HIS A 78 4.53 -11.62 11.07
CA HIS A 78 5.65 -12.53 11.33
C HIS A 78 6.09 -12.55 12.81
N PRO A 79 6.16 -11.41 13.54
CA PRO A 79 6.59 -11.43 14.94
C PRO A 79 5.64 -12.21 15.85
N ILE A 80 4.34 -12.23 15.53
CA ILE A 80 3.29 -12.84 16.35
C ILE A 80 2.75 -14.16 15.81
N ARG A 81 3.33 -14.67 14.70
CA ARG A 81 2.89 -15.90 14.03
C ARG A 81 2.87 -17.15 14.92
N HIS A 82 3.59 -17.11 16.04
CA HIS A 82 3.71 -18.20 16.99
C HIS A 82 2.56 -18.26 18.00
N ARG A 83 1.71 -17.21 18.07
CA ARG A 83 0.60 -17.16 19.02
C ARG A 83 -0.49 -18.16 18.64
N GLN A 84 -0.95 -18.96 19.60
CA GLN A 84 -1.94 -20.02 19.37
C GLN A 84 -3.32 -19.50 18.94
N ASN A 85 -3.63 -18.24 19.22
CA ASN A 85 -4.88 -17.59 18.82
C ASN A 85 -4.83 -16.95 17.42
N LEU A 86 -3.75 -17.15 16.66
CA LEU A 86 -3.61 -16.65 15.29
C LEU A 86 -3.37 -17.82 14.34
N THR A 87 -4.25 -17.95 13.35
CA THR A 87 -4.07 -18.90 12.23
C THR A 87 -3.88 -18.11 10.94
N ILE A 88 -2.81 -18.41 10.20
CA ILE A 88 -2.51 -17.80 8.91
C ILE A 88 -2.65 -18.85 7.83
N LEU A 89 -3.64 -18.70 6.96
CA LEU A 89 -3.83 -19.54 5.79
C LEU A 89 -3.28 -18.81 4.56
N THR A 90 -2.26 -19.37 3.93
CA THR A 90 -1.73 -18.87 2.65
C THR A 90 -2.25 -19.72 1.51
N LYS A 91 -2.20 -19.22 0.27
CA LYS A 91 -2.78 -19.91 -0.90
C LYS A 91 -4.26 -20.27 -0.68
N ALA A 92 -4.97 -19.41 0.05
CA ALA A 92 -6.38 -19.52 0.36
C ALA A 92 -7.09 -18.33 -0.31
N GLN A 93 -7.81 -18.61 -1.40
CA GLN A 93 -8.56 -17.60 -2.12
C GLN A 93 -10.00 -17.59 -1.62
N VAL A 94 -10.45 -16.47 -1.05
CA VAL A 94 -11.86 -16.30 -0.70
C VAL A 94 -12.67 -16.18 -1.97
N LEU A 95 -13.75 -16.96 -2.06
CA LEU A 95 -14.63 -17.02 -3.23
C LEU A 95 -15.95 -16.27 -2.99
N HIS A 96 -16.46 -16.32 -1.76
CA HIS A 96 -17.81 -15.85 -1.46
C HIS A 96 -17.97 -15.58 0.05
N LEU A 97 -18.76 -14.57 0.41
CA LEU A 97 -19.18 -14.26 1.78
C LEU A 97 -20.56 -14.87 2.06
N ASN A 98 -20.68 -15.57 3.19
CA ASN A 98 -21.89 -16.31 3.51
C ASN A 98 -22.86 -15.44 4.32
N LEU A 99 -23.71 -14.68 3.60
CA LEU A 99 -24.75 -13.85 4.18
C LEU A 99 -25.98 -14.67 4.60
N ILE A 100 -26.42 -14.46 5.84
CA ILE A 100 -27.67 -14.98 6.41
C ILE A 100 -28.52 -13.82 6.95
N PRO A 101 -29.86 -13.97 7.08
CA PRO A 101 -30.68 -12.97 7.76
C PRO A 101 -30.19 -12.76 9.19
N THR A 102 -30.15 -11.50 9.64
CA THR A 102 -29.67 -11.16 10.97
C THR A 102 -30.47 -11.88 12.04
N GLN A 103 -29.78 -12.55 12.96
CA GLN A 103 -30.43 -13.35 13.99
C GLN A 103 -30.92 -12.48 15.16
N PRO A 104 -32.01 -12.85 15.85
CA PRO A 104 -32.48 -12.13 17.04
C PRO A 104 -31.42 -12.03 18.14
N GLN A 105 -30.55 -13.04 18.25
CA GLN A 105 -29.43 -13.03 19.21
C GLN A 105 -28.43 -11.92 18.89
N THR A 106 -28.12 -11.70 17.60
CA THR A 106 -27.25 -10.62 17.15
C THR A 106 -27.89 -9.26 17.40
N GLN A 107 -29.19 -9.12 17.09
CA GLN A 107 -29.94 -7.87 17.32
C GLN A 107 -30.07 -7.51 18.81
N ASN A 108 -30.21 -8.52 19.67
CA ASN A 108 -30.37 -8.33 21.11
C ASN A 108 -29.02 -8.19 21.85
N ASN A 109 -27.88 -8.27 21.16
CA ASN A 109 -26.57 -8.11 21.78
C ASN A 109 -26.29 -6.61 22.06
N PRO A 110 -26.14 -6.20 23.34
CA PRO A 110 -25.93 -4.78 23.70
C PRO A 110 -24.66 -4.17 23.11
N GLN A 111 -23.64 -4.98 22.80
CA GLN A 111 -22.41 -4.50 22.17
C GLN A 111 -22.63 -4.21 20.68
N GLN A 112 -23.45 -5.01 19.99
CA GLN A 112 -23.77 -4.79 18.58
C GLN A 112 -24.76 -3.64 18.38
N GLN A 113 -25.66 -3.39 19.34
CA GLN A 113 -26.59 -2.24 19.30
C GLN A 113 -25.89 -0.87 19.30
N LYS A 114 -24.64 -0.80 19.75
CA LYS A 114 -23.84 0.44 19.72
C LYS A 114 -23.21 0.71 18.36
N ASN A 115 -23.17 -0.29 17.48
CA ASN A 115 -22.53 -0.18 16.18
C ASN A 115 -23.49 0.41 15.15
N ALA A 116 -22.96 1.09 14.14
CA ALA A 116 -23.75 1.76 13.11
C ALA A 116 -24.62 0.78 12.27
N TRP A 117 -24.30 -0.51 12.27
CA TRP A 117 -24.95 -1.56 11.49
C TRP A 117 -25.94 -2.42 12.30
N TYR A 118 -26.38 -1.98 13.48
CA TYR A 118 -27.31 -2.77 14.33
C TYR A 118 -28.64 -3.10 13.65
N SER A 119 -29.06 -2.28 12.68
CA SER A 119 -30.30 -2.43 11.91
C SER A 119 -30.12 -3.22 10.60
N ALA A 120 -28.94 -3.80 10.36
CA ALA A 120 -28.68 -4.57 9.15
C ALA A 120 -29.65 -5.76 9.04
N ALA A 121 -30.19 -5.98 7.83
CA ALA A 121 -31.07 -7.12 7.53
C ALA A 121 -30.29 -8.43 7.34
N TRP A 122 -28.99 -8.34 7.05
CA TRP A 122 -28.10 -9.46 6.80
C TRP A 122 -26.86 -9.39 7.70
N GLU A 123 -26.39 -10.55 8.12
CA GLU A 123 -25.10 -10.72 8.81
C GLU A 123 -24.22 -11.74 8.04
N VAL A 124 -22.90 -11.62 8.17
CA VAL A 124 -21.94 -12.52 7.54
C VAL A 124 -21.56 -13.62 8.53
N SER A 125 -21.96 -14.85 8.23
CA SER A 125 -21.71 -16.04 9.07
C SER A 125 -20.33 -16.67 8.85
N GLY A 126 -19.66 -16.29 7.76
CA GLY A 126 -18.40 -16.88 7.34
C GLY A 126 -18.10 -16.62 5.87
N LEU A 127 -17.19 -17.41 5.32
CA LEU A 127 -16.72 -17.30 3.95
C LEU A 127 -16.35 -18.66 3.38
N ASP A 128 -16.59 -18.81 2.08
CA ASP A 128 -16.12 -19.96 1.32
C ASP A 128 -14.79 -19.62 0.66
N LEU A 129 -13.83 -20.54 0.75
CA LEU A 129 -12.48 -20.35 0.24
C LEU A 129 -12.00 -21.59 -0.53
N LEU A 130 -11.19 -21.35 -1.55
CA LEU A 130 -10.40 -22.38 -2.21
C LEU A 130 -9.04 -22.48 -1.53
N HIS A 131 -8.72 -23.64 -0.95
CA HIS A 131 -7.43 -23.88 -0.31
C HIS A 131 -6.95 -25.28 -0.63
N ALA A 132 -5.71 -25.38 -1.12
CA ALA A 132 -5.09 -26.62 -1.58
C ALA A 132 -5.94 -27.42 -2.60
N GLY A 133 -6.68 -26.72 -3.47
CA GLY A 133 -7.52 -27.33 -4.50
C GLY A 133 -8.92 -27.74 -4.04
N SER A 134 -9.22 -27.64 -2.75
CA SER A 134 -10.52 -27.99 -2.17
C SER A 134 -11.29 -26.74 -1.73
N ARG A 135 -12.61 -26.76 -1.90
CA ARG A 135 -13.49 -25.75 -1.31
C ARG A 135 -13.69 -26.05 0.16
N VAL A 136 -13.49 -25.04 0.99
CA VAL A 136 -13.64 -25.10 2.45
C VAL A 136 -14.48 -23.91 2.89
N THR A 137 -15.35 -24.10 3.87
CA THR A 137 -16.10 -23.02 4.50
C THR A 137 -15.47 -22.71 5.86
N ALA A 138 -15.19 -21.44 6.10
CA ALA A 138 -14.71 -20.92 7.38
C ALA A 138 -15.81 -20.08 8.04
N HIS A 139 -16.16 -20.41 9.27
CA HIS A 139 -17.18 -19.67 10.04
C HIS A 139 -16.53 -18.62 10.93
N ALA A 140 -17.17 -17.45 11.03
CA ALA A 140 -16.76 -16.38 11.94
C ALA A 140 -17.76 -16.26 13.08
N LYS A 141 -17.28 -16.22 14.33
CA LYS A 141 -18.13 -16.09 15.51
C LYS A 141 -18.49 -14.65 15.88
N ASP A 142 -17.67 -13.69 15.44
CA ASP A 142 -17.82 -12.29 15.82
C ASP A 142 -17.86 -11.42 14.56
N GLN A 143 -16.73 -11.33 13.83
CA GLN A 143 -16.61 -10.41 12.69
C GLN A 143 -15.85 -11.02 11.53
N VAL A 144 -16.23 -10.58 10.33
CA VAL A 144 -15.44 -10.74 9.10
C VAL A 144 -14.99 -9.35 8.66
N ILE A 145 -13.68 -9.14 8.59
CA ILE A 145 -13.07 -7.88 8.14
C ILE A 145 -12.56 -8.10 6.71
N LEU A 146 -13.07 -7.30 5.78
CA LEU A 146 -12.65 -7.36 4.38
C LEU A 146 -11.42 -6.47 4.17
N SER A 147 -10.32 -7.05 3.73
CA SER A 147 -9.06 -6.35 3.45
C SER A 147 -8.41 -6.83 2.15
N ALA A 148 -9.23 -7.07 1.13
CA ALA A 148 -8.79 -7.60 -0.18
C ALA A 148 -8.36 -6.49 -1.17
N GLY A 149 -8.11 -5.27 -0.68
CA GLY A 149 -7.71 -4.12 -1.50
C GLY A 149 -8.86 -3.49 -2.29
N SER A 150 -8.58 -2.39 -3.00
CA SER A 150 -9.55 -1.61 -3.76
C SER A 150 -10.17 -2.36 -4.95
N ILE A 151 -9.54 -3.44 -5.41
CA ILE A 151 -10.02 -4.29 -6.51
C ILE A 151 -10.72 -5.55 -5.98
N GLY A 152 -10.07 -6.29 -5.07
CA GLY A 152 -10.58 -7.57 -4.58
C GLY A 152 -11.78 -7.41 -3.65
N SER A 153 -11.85 -6.33 -2.87
CA SER A 153 -12.95 -6.11 -1.93
C SER A 153 -14.29 -5.87 -2.62
N PRO A 154 -14.44 -4.92 -3.57
CA PRO A 154 -15.70 -4.74 -4.27
C PRO A 154 -16.09 -5.96 -5.10
N GLN A 155 -15.13 -6.64 -5.73
CA GLN A 155 -15.40 -7.89 -6.44
C GLN A 155 -15.97 -8.96 -5.51
N LEU A 156 -15.40 -9.15 -4.30
CA LEU A 156 -15.89 -10.14 -3.35
C LEU A 156 -17.28 -9.79 -2.81
N LEU A 157 -17.55 -8.50 -2.56
CA LEU A 157 -18.88 -8.03 -2.19
C LEU A 157 -19.90 -8.34 -3.30
N GLN A 158 -19.57 -8.02 -4.55
CA GLN A 158 -20.44 -8.23 -5.70
C GLN A 158 -20.79 -9.71 -5.90
N VAL A 159 -19.79 -10.60 -5.93
CA VAL A 159 -20.06 -12.05 -6.07
C VAL A 159 -20.83 -12.63 -4.88
N SER A 160 -20.83 -11.95 -3.74
CA SER A 160 -21.60 -12.32 -2.54
C SER A 160 -23.02 -11.73 -2.50
N GLY A 161 -23.42 -11.01 -3.55
CA GLY A 161 -24.75 -10.39 -3.68
C GLY A 161 -24.86 -9.00 -3.02
N ILE A 162 -23.75 -8.31 -2.76
CA ILE A 162 -23.71 -6.94 -2.25
C ILE A 162 -23.17 -6.02 -3.36
N GLY A 163 -24.03 -5.20 -3.95
CA GLY A 163 -23.64 -4.32 -5.05
C GLY A 163 -24.85 -3.76 -5.80
N ALA A 164 -24.62 -3.03 -6.89
CA ALA A 164 -25.70 -2.46 -7.70
C ALA A 164 -26.60 -3.56 -8.29
N HIS A 165 -27.90 -3.52 -8.00
CA HIS A 165 -28.85 -4.56 -8.44
C HIS A 165 -28.75 -4.89 -9.93
N HIS A 166 -28.79 -3.88 -10.80
CA HIS A 166 -28.73 -4.07 -12.26
C HIS A 166 -27.42 -4.75 -12.72
N HIS A 167 -26.30 -4.44 -12.09
CA HIS A 167 -25.00 -5.00 -12.44
C HIS A 167 -24.92 -6.47 -12.01
N LEU A 168 -25.37 -6.77 -10.79
CA LEU A 168 -25.39 -8.12 -10.25
C LEU A 168 -26.29 -9.05 -11.07
N ASP A 169 -27.49 -8.57 -11.45
CA ASP A 169 -28.40 -9.32 -12.32
C ASP A 169 -27.78 -9.61 -13.69
N ALA A 170 -27.06 -8.66 -14.27
CA ALA A 170 -26.38 -8.83 -15.56
C ALA A 170 -25.29 -9.91 -15.56
N ILE A 171 -24.64 -10.14 -14.41
CA ILE A 171 -23.64 -11.20 -14.22
C ILE A 171 -24.21 -12.48 -13.59
N GLY A 172 -25.53 -12.56 -13.41
CA GLY A 172 -26.22 -13.74 -12.88
C GLY A 172 -26.07 -13.94 -11.36
N VAL A 173 -25.74 -12.89 -10.60
CA VAL A 173 -25.64 -12.93 -9.14
C VAL A 173 -26.91 -12.35 -8.53
N LYS A 174 -27.59 -13.13 -7.68
CA LYS A 174 -28.77 -12.66 -6.95
C LYS A 174 -28.38 -11.55 -5.96
N THR A 175 -28.94 -10.36 -6.15
CA THR A 175 -28.79 -9.25 -5.19
C THR A 175 -29.42 -9.60 -3.83
N LYS A 176 -28.64 -9.44 -2.76
CA LYS A 176 -29.09 -9.51 -1.36
C LYS A 176 -29.13 -8.13 -0.71
N VAL A 177 -28.15 -7.29 -1.04
CA VAL A 177 -28.05 -5.90 -0.59
C VAL A 177 -27.75 -5.04 -1.82
N ASP A 178 -28.71 -4.20 -2.18
CA ASP A 178 -28.53 -3.23 -3.27
C ASP A 178 -27.71 -2.05 -2.75
N LEU A 179 -26.44 -2.00 -3.17
CA LEU A 179 -25.49 -0.97 -2.78
C LEU A 179 -24.70 -0.51 -4.00
N SER A 180 -25.25 0.49 -4.70
CA SER A 180 -24.74 0.94 -5.99
C SER A 180 -23.31 1.49 -5.96
N GLY A 181 -22.82 1.93 -4.79
CA GLY A 181 -21.45 2.42 -4.64
C GLY A 181 -20.37 1.33 -4.65
N VAL A 182 -20.73 0.04 -4.56
CA VAL A 182 -19.74 -1.05 -4.54
C VAL A 182 -19.09 -1.21 -5.92
N GLY A 183 -17.78 -0.90 -5.99
CA GLY A 183 -16.99 -0.95 -7.22
C GLY A 183 -16.88 0.40 -7.94
N GLU A 184 -17.59 1.42 -7.48
CA GLU A 184 -17.54 2.77 -8.01
C GLU A 184 -16.48 3.62 -7.33
N ASN A 185 -16.25 4.84 -7.85
CA ASN A 185 -15.30 5.82 -7.30
C ASN A 185 -13.87 5.26 -7.18
N LEU A 186 -13.44 4.44 -8.14
CA LEU A 186 -12.05 4.01 -8.24
C LEU A 186 -11.17 5.23 -8.54
N GLN A 187 -10.19 5.46 -7.68
CA GLN A 187 -9.19 6.50 -7.83
C GLN A 187 -7.82 5.84 -7.93
N ASP A 188 -7.03 6.30 -8.89
CA ASP A 188 -5.66 5.87 -9.11
C ASP A 188 -4.85 7.06 -9.66
N HIS A 189 -3.53 6.98 -9.56
CA HIS A 189 -2.64 7.99 -10.10
C HIS A 189 -2.21 7.60 -11.52
N LEU A 190 -2.72 8.31 -12.53
CA LEU A 190 -2.30 8.08 -13.90
C LEU A 190 -0.82 8.42 -14.08
N GLN A 191 0.00 7.41 -14.39
CA GLN A 191 1.44 7.59 -14.57
C GLN A 191 1.83 7.68 -16.05
N ILE A 192 2.48 8.78 -16.43
CA ILE A 192 3.10 8.94 -17.75
C ILE A 192 4.61 8.70 -17.62
N ARG A 193 5.14 7.78 -18.42
CA ARG A 193 6.57 7.45 -18.39
C ARG A 193 7.34 8.25 -19.43
N THR A 194 8.23 9.13 -18.97
CA THR A 194 9.21 9.82 -19.80
C THR A 194 10.60 9.21 -19.59
N VAL A 195 11.32 8.91 -20.68
CA VAL A 195 12.65 8.29 -20.65
C VAL A 195 13.61 9.20 -21.40
N TYR A 196 14.75 9.49 -20.77
CA TYR A 196 15.77 10.40 -21.30
C TYR A 196 17.11 9.68 -21.36
N GLN A 197 17.87 9.95 -22.42
CA GLN A 197 19.28 9.57 -22.48
C GLN A 197 20.10 10.52 -21.61
N VAL A 198 21.11 9.98 -20.93
CA VAL A 198 22.01 10.74 -20.06
C VAL A 198 23.46 10.47 -20.45
N GLU A 199 24.30 11.47 -20.27
CA GLU A 199 25.75 11.40 -20.48
C GLU A 199 26.47 11.90 -19.22
N ASN A 200 27.72 11.47 -19.04
CA ASN A 200 28.58 11.89 -17.92
C ASN A 200 28.01 11.59 -16.52
N CYS A 201 27.12 10.62 -16.39
CA CYS A 201 26.64 10.14 -15.09
C CYS A 201 26.53 8.61 -15.06
N LYS A 202 26.60 8.05 -13.85
CA LYS A 202 26.36 6.62 -13.61
C LYS A 202 24.88 6.40 -13.38
N THR A 203 24.35 5.34 -13.97
CA THR A 203 22.99 4.86 -13.73
C THR A 203 23.02 3.39 -13.31
N VAL A 204 21.91 2.88 -12.79
CA VAL A 204 21.82 1.46 -12.47
C VAL A 204 22.02 0.61 -13.73
N ASN A 205 21.48 1.05 -14.87
CA ASN A 205 21.68 0.38 -16.16
C ASN A 205 23.16 0.27 -16.56
N THR A 206 23.97 1.31 -16.37
CA THR A 206 25.39 1.24 -16.74
C THR A 206 26.19 0.34 -15.80
N LEU A 207 25.89 0.36 -14.51
CA LEU A 207 26.52 -0.52 -13.52
C LEU A 207 26.12 -1.99 -13.68
N TYR A 208 24.87 -2.24 -14.07
CA TYR A 208 24.37 -3.60 -14.23
C TYR A 208 24.94 -4.30 -15.47
N LYS A 209 25.23 -3.55 -16.55
CA LYS A 209 25.81 -4.09 -17.79
C LYS A 209 27.21 -4.66 -17.61
N ASN A 210 28.00 -4.12 -16.69
CA ASN A 210 29.36 -4.60 -16.42
C ASN A 210 29.34 -5.67 -15.32
N TRP A 211 29.87 -6.86 -15.63
CA TRP A 211 29.87 -8.01 -14.74
C TRP A 211 30.57 -7.76 -13.41
N PHE A 212 31.71 -7.04 -13.42
CA PHE A 212 32.47 -6.74 -12.20
C PHE A 212 31.73 -5.79 -11.28
N THR A 213 31.15 -4.71 -11.83
CA THR A 213 30.35 -3.76 -11.05
C THR A 213 29.06 -4.41 -10.55
N ARG A 214 28.44 -5.29 -11.35
CA ARG A 214 27.26 -6.05 -10.95
C ARG A 214 27.55 -7.02 -9.79
N ILE A 215 28.66 -7.75 -9.82
CA ILE A 215 29.09 -8.56 -8.67
C ILE A 215 29.40 -7.67 -7.48
N GLY A 216 30.10 -6.55 -7.70
CA GLY A 216 30.41 -5.55 -6.67
C GLY A 216 29.16 -5.05 -5.95
N MET A 217 28.07 -4.76 -6.68
CA MET A 217 26.78 -4.39 -6.11
C MET A 217 26.22 -5.48 -5.19
N GLY A 218 26.33 -6.75 -5.59
CA GLY A 218 25.90 -7.89 -4.78
C GLY A 218 26.70 -8.02 -3.49
N LEU A 219 28.02 -7.88 -3.57
CA LEU A 219 28.91 -7.93 -2.40
C LEU A 219 28.66 -6.74 -1.46
N GLU A 220 28.52 -5.53 -2.00
CA GLU A 220 28.19 -4.34 -1.21
C GLU A 220 26.89 -4.54 -0.44
N TYR A 221 25.83 -5.02 -1.11
CA TYR A 221 24.57 -5.31 -0.45
C TYR A 221 24.71 -6.40 0.63
N ALA A 222 25.42 -7.48 0.34
CA ALA A 222 25.58 -8.61 1.26
C ALA A 222 26.31 -8.20 2.56
N PHE A 223 27.36 -7.39 2.46
CA PHE A 223 28.20 -7.03 3.61
C PHE A 223 27.80 -5.72 4.28
N LYS A 224 27.35 -4.71 3.52
CA LYS A 224 27.07 -3.36 4.03
C LYS A 224 25.59 -2.99 4.05
N ARG A 225 24.75 -3.72 3.29
CA ARG A 225 23.33 -3.36 3.08
C ARG A 225 23.18 -1.92 2.60
N THR A 226 24.02 -1.54 1.64
CA THR A 226 24.02 -0.25 0.94
C THR A 226 24.06 -0.46 -0.56
N GLY A 227 24.01 0.64 -1.32
CA GLY A 227 24.20 0.63 -2.75
C GLY A 227 22.92 0.39 -3.55
N PRO A 228 23.03 0.18 -4.87
CA PRO A 228 21.87 0.22 -5.75
C PRO A 228 20.82 -0.87 -5.48
N LEU A 229 21.20 -1.98 -4.84
CA LEU A 229 20.26 -3.06 -4.50
C LEU A 229 19.37 -2.76 -3.28
N THR A 230 19.62 -1.67 -2.54
CA THR A 230 18.70 -1.18 -1.50
C THR A 230 17.72 -0.13 -2.03
N MET A 231 17.86 0.28 -3.29
CA MET A 231 17.10 1.37 -3.87
C MET A 231 15.67 0.92 -4.20
N PRO A 232 14.63 1.74 -3.91
CA PRO A 232 13.32 1.51 -4.51
C PRO A 232 13.35 1.84 -6.02
N PRO A 233 12.25 1.55 -6.75
CA PRO A 233 12.11 2.02 -8.12
C PRO A 233 12.22 3.54 -8.27
N SER A 234 11.68 4.32 -7.32
CA SER A 234 11.66 5.79 -7.33
C SER A 234 12.32 6.33 -6.07
N THR A 235 13.45 7.03 -6.22
CA THR A 235 14.28 7.47 -5.07
C THR A 235 14.08 8.94 -4.73
N LEU A 236 13.76 9.76 -5.73
CA LEU A 236 13.51 11.19 -5.60
C LEU A 236 12.13 11.51 -6.18
N GLY A 237 11.41 12.40 -5.50
CA GLY A 237 10.11 12.90 -5.91
C GLY A 237 10.12 14.41 -6.11
N ALA A 238 9.15 14.91 -6.86
CA ALA A 238 8.71 16.29 -6.74
C ALA A 238 7.19 16.37 -6.83
N PHE A 239 6.58 17.20 -5.99
CA PHE A 239 5.18 17.54 -6.05
C PHE A 239 5.04 19.03 -6.35
N THR A 240 4.16 19.38 -7.28
CA THR A 240 3.80 20.78 -7.52
C THR A 240 2.36 20.89 -8.03
N LYS A 241 1.89 22.11 -8.12
CA LYS A 241 0.58 22.45 -8.66
C LYS A 241 0.65 22.50 -10.18
N SER A 242 -0.37 21.99 -10.86
CA SER A 242 -0.51 22.14 -12.31
C SER A 242 -0.61 23.62 -12.73
N ASP A 243 -1.20 24.43 -11.85
CA ASP A 243 -1.40 25.86 -12.02
C ASP A 243 -1.71 26.51 -10.66
N PRO A 244 -1.59 27.85 -10.52
CA PRO A 244 -1.78 28.54 -9.24
C PRO A 244 -3.19 28.45 -8.63
N SER A 245 -4.21 28.05 -9.39
CA SER A 245 -5.58 27.91 -8.86
C SER A 245 -5.76 26.64 -8.02
N GLN A 246 -4.83 25.69 -8.10
CA GLN A 246 -4.92 24.45 -7.33
C GLN A 246 -4.67 24.69 -5.84
N PRO A 247 -5.51 24.12 -4.96
CA PRO A 247 -5.36 24.30 -3.52
C PRO A 247 -4.08 23.63 -2.99
N THR A 248 -3.73 22.46 -3.53
CA THR A 248 -2.58 21.64 -3.12
C THR A 248 -1.88 21.08 -4.35
N ALA A 249 -0.64 20.60 -4.18
CA ALA A 249 0.09 19.94 -5.25
C ALA A 249 -0.69 18.73 -5.80
N ASN A 250 -0.87 18.68 -7.11
CA ASN A 250 -1.67 17.68 -7.82
C ASN A 250 -0.88 16.99 -8.96
N ILE A 251 0.39 17.35 -9.15
CA ILE A 251 1.31 16.67 -10.05
C ILE A 251 2.46 16.09 -9.24
N GLU A 252 2.78 14.83 -9.53
CA GLU A 252 3.94 14.12 -8.97
C GLU A 252 4.92 13.72 -10.08
N TRP A 253 6.19 14.08 -9.93
CA TRP A 253 7.27 13.45 -10.67
C TRP A 253 7.99 12.45 -9.78
N GLN A 254 8.07 11.23 -10.28
CA GLN A 254 8.96 10.22 -9.73
C GLN A 254 10.19 10.11 -10.62
N ARG A 255 11.38 10.16 -10.01
CA ARG A 255 12.64 9.94 -10.73
C ARG A 255 13.20 8.54 -10.42
N PRO A 256 12.90 7.54 -11.27
CA PRO A 256 13.58 6.27 -11.23
C PRO A 256 14.96 6.38 -11.86
N LEU A 257 15.94 5.72 -11.25
CA LEU A 257 17.26 5.51 -11.84
C LEU A 257 17.29 4.13 -12.48
N ALA A 258 16.76 4.06 -13.70
CA ALA A 258 17.02 2.94 -14.60
C ALA A 258 18.19 3.32 -15.50
#